data_AF-A0A2D7PP03-F1
#
_entry.id   AF-A0A2D7PP03-F1
#
_cell.length_a   1.000
_cell.length_b   1.000
_cell.length_c   1.000
_cell.angle_alpha   90.00
_cell.angle_beta   90.00
_cell.angle_gamma   90.00
#
_symmetry.space_group_name_H-M   'P 1'
#
loop_
_entity.id
_entity.type
_entity.pdbx_description
1 polymer ?
#
loop_
_entity_poly.entity_id
_entity_poly.type
_entity_poly.pdbx_seq_one_letter_code
_entity_poly.pdbx_strand_id
1 'polypeptide(L)'
;MINTELYTLNHGIIKPQPQAHVDALEAYFKPRRENVVGVTLLPNFCLDKDMTNYIHHLYPDLKEYNIYRGLLVELRTNYKISKGDVQWIYPQLCKQRGLCELKTTCNLDTIISRIKDMKEMKLDDLKKKIEDKKFMLSPLYNNITVYETTHRDSEWGTQVTKHILGYDISCDKFIIPFWKVMLSEEVTVSELYNKLTTIQIEGNNTKTLINDSAKAVVEYITDQSELDLQFITDITTNWFFRNNREYFFFNHGVNLLGLNKRPMALQTSMLAGLQMYKNIVTNAHPHKYVFPYDCGLSGEYHTYSEMTKSQQTRLDQVFYWDKSIIPFNTYLMSKVNKINTPEWRNVETKLEVIPDNFFSIVFSRISTHNVYHYMDAKEIIQLQPGNDKTNIFFPLKTNHLITQLMVDNYEKLQHFNIIDPKYYDKQKKMLVLPRHISELILSYQRFDSQ
;
A
#
# COMPACT_ATOMS: atom_id res chain seq x y z
N MET A 1 -9.25 -19.09 -15.25
CA MET A 1 -8.18 -18.84 -16.25
C MET A 1 -7.77 -17.39 -16.12
N ILE A 2 -6.47 -17.09 -16.17
CA ILE A 2 -5.95 -15.74 -15.93
C ILE A 2 -5.94 -14.97 -17.26
N ASN A 3 -6.59 -13.81 -17.31
CA ASN A 3 -6.54 -12.86 -18.40
C ASN A 3 -5.43 -11.83 -18.13
N THR A 4 -4.42 -11.79 -19.00
CA THR A 4 -3.26 -10.90 -18.88
C THR A 4 -3.31 -9.70 -19.84
N GLU A 5 -4.38 -9.52 -20.61
CA GLU A 5 -4.46 -8.50 -21.67
C GLU A 5 -4.10 -7.10 -21.16
N LEU A 6 -4.76 -6.62 -20.09
CA LEU A 6 -4.49 -5.29 -19.52
C LEU A 6 -3.06 -5.14 -19.02
N TYR A 7 -2.51 -6.17 -18.38
CA TYR A 7 -1.13 -6.17 -17.91
C TYR A 7 -0.15 -6.06 -19.09
N THR A 8 -0.35 -6.90 -20.13
CA THR A 8 0.52 -6.92 -21.31
C THR A 8 0.43 -5.67 -22.17
N LEU A 9 -0.73 -5.00 -22.20
CA LEU A 9 -0.89 -3.70 -22.85
C LEU A 9 0.04 -2.62 -22.24
N ASN A 10 0.26 -2.68 -20.92
CA ASN A 10 1.11 -1.73 -20.22
C ASN A 10 2.59 -2.15 -20.17
N HIS A 11 2.86 -3.44 -20.02
CA HIS A 11 4.20 -3.97 -19.72
C HIS A 11 4.86 -4.73 -20.87
N GLY A 12 4.13 -4.98 -21.95
CA GLY A 12 4.55 -5.89 -23.03
C GLY A 12 4.56 -7.35 -22.58
N ILE A 13 5.55 -8.10 -23.07
CA ILE A 13 5.74 -9.51 -22.70
C ILE A 13 6.07 -9.60 -21.20
N ILE A 14 5.39 -10.51 -20.50
CA ILE A 14 5.60 -10.75 -19.07
C ILE A 14 7.04 -11.21 -18.85
N LYS A 15 7.79 -10.45 -18.06
CA LYS A 15 9.18 -10.76 -17.72
C LYS A 15 9.26 -12.01 -16.82
N PRO A 16 10.41 -12.71 -16.75
CA PRO A 16 10.53 -13.98 -16.01
C PRO A 16 10.10 -13.92 -14.54
N GLN A 17 10.43 -12.84 -13.82
CA GLN A 17 10.07 -12.71 -12.40
C GLN A 17 8.56 -12.53 -12.20
N PRO A 18 7.87 -11.56 -12.84
CA PRO A 18 6.41 -11.52 -12.85
C PRO A 18 5.77 -12.83 -13.36
N GLN A 19 6.38 -13.49 -14.35
CA GLN A 19 5.87 -14.75 -14.90
C GLN A 19 5.79 -15.85 -13.83
N ALA A 20 6.81 -15.99 -12.97
CA ALA A 20 6.78 -16.96 -11.88
C ALA A 20 5.60 -16.75 -10.91
N HIS A 21 5.21 -15.49 -10.67
CA HIS A 21 4.05 -15.15 -9.85
C HIS A 21 2.73 -15.45 -10.57
N VAL A 22 2.66 -15.20 -11.88
CA VAL A 22 1.51 -15.56 -12.71
C VAL A 22 1.33 -17.08 -12.74
N ASP A 23 2.41 -17.84 -12.97
CA ASP A 23 2.41 -19.30 -13.00
C ASP A 23 1.94 -19.89 -11.65
N ALA A 24 2.38 -19.31 -10.53
CA ALA A 24 1.92 -19.70 -9.20
C ALA A 24 0.42 -19.48 -9.01
N LEU A 25 -0.12 -18.35 -9.48
CA LEU A 25 -1.56 -18.08 -9.46
C LEU A 25 -2.34 -19.01 -10.39
N GLU A 26 -1.80 -19.34 -11.57
CA GLU A 26 -2.42 -20.31 -12.47
C GLU A 26 -2.49 -21.70 -11.84
N ALA A 27 -1.40 -22.15 -11.24
CA ALA A 27 -1.35 -23.40 -10.49
C ALA A 27 -2.36 -23.41 -9.32
N TYR A 28 -2.53 -22.26 -8.64
CA TYR A 28 -3.50 -22.10 -7.57
C TYR A 28 -4.95 -22.18 -8.05
N PHE A 29 -5.30 -21.48 -9.14
CA PHE A 29 -6.68 -21.42 -9.64
C PHE A 29 -7.10 -22.60 -10.51
N LYS A 30 -6.16 -23.32 -11.14
CA LYS A 30 -6.47 -24.43 -12.06
C LYS A 30 -7.33 -25.54 -11.42
N PRO A 31 -7.04 -26.04 -10.20
CA PRO A 31 -7.91 -27.00 -9.51
C PRO A 31 -9.28 -26.45 -9.11
N ARG A 32 -9.44 -25.11 -9.12
CA ARG A 32 -10.64 -24.39 -8.64
C ARG A 32 -11.51 -23.84 -9.79
N ARG A 33 -11.17 -24.16 -11.03
CA ARG A 33 -11.78 -23.59 -12.25
C ARG A 33 -13.30 -23.74 -12.36
N GLU A 34 -13.90 -24.70 -11.67
CA GLU A 34 -15.36 -24.89 -11.68
C GLU A 34 -16.08 -23.76 -10.94
N ASN A 35 -15.45 -23.21 -9.91
CA ASN A 35 -16.02 -22.17 -9.05
C ASN A 35 -15.39 -20.80 -9.27
N VAL A 36 -14.35 -20.71 -10.10
CA VAL A 36 -13.67 -19.47 -10.50
C VAL A 36 -14.05 -19.15 -11.94
N VAL A 37 -14.80 -18.08 -12.14
CA VAL A 37 -15.25 -17.62 -13.46
C VAL A 37 -14.08 -17.06 -14.26
N GLY A 38 -13.28 -16.20 -13.62
CA GLY A 38 -12.19 -15.49 -14.27
C GLY A 38 -11.27 -14.81 -13.27
N VAL A 39 -10.05 -14.56 -13.70
CA VAL A 39 -9.08 -13.73 -12.97
C VAL A 39 -8.48 -12.77 -13.98
N THR A 40 -8.57 -11.46 -13.75
CA THR A 40 -7.95 -10.45 -14.61
C THR A 40 -6.75 -9.84 -13.91
N LEU A 41 -5.61 -9.87 -14.58
CA LEU A 41 -4.36 -9.24 -14.15
C LEU A 41 -4.40 -7.75 -14.54
N LEU A 42 -4.38 -6.86 -13.55
CA LEU A 42 -4.40 -5.41 -13.77
C LEU A 42 -3.00 -4.88 -14.06
N PRO A 43 -2.86 -3.68 -14.67
CA PRO A 43 -1.56 -3.07 -14.94
C PRO A 43 -0.67 -2.86 -13.71
N ASN A 44 -1.27 -2.78 -12.51
CA ASN A 44 -0.55 -2.63 -11.25
C ASN A 44 -0.26 -3.97 -10.54
N PHE A 45 -0.38 -5.09 -11.24
CA PHE A 45 -0.08 -6.41 -10.68
C PHE A 45 1.38 -6.51 -10.23
N CYS A 46 1.56 -6.88 -8.97
CA CYS A 46 2.88 -7.10 -8.37
C CYS A 46 2.77 -7.91 -7.07
N LEU A 47 3.91 -8.47 -6.64
CA LEU A 47 4.09 -9.00 -5.30
C LEU A 47 4.20 -7.84 -4.30
N ASP A 48 3.41 -7.88 -3.24
CA ASP A 48 3.56 -6.97 -2.11
C ASP A 48 4.51 -7.58 -1.08
N LYS A 49 5.82 -7.32 -1.23
CA LYS A 49 6.88 -7.90 -0.37
C LYS A 49 6.65 -7.54 1.10
N ASP A 50 6.36 -6.27 1.40
CA ASP A 50 6.19 -5.83 2.78
C ASP A 50 4.93 -6.45 3.40
N MET A 51 3.78 -6.39 2.71
CA MET A 51 2.55 -6.98 3.23
C MET A 51 2.67 -8.50 3.40
N THR A 52 3.30 -9.19 2.45
CA THR A 52 3.61 -10.63 2.54
C THR A 52 4.38 -10.93 3.83
N ASN A 53 5.47 -10.19 4.06
CA ASN A 53 6.30 -10.37 5.25
C ASN A 53 5.57 -10.02 6.55
N TYR A 54 4.76 -8.96 6.56
CA TYR A 54 3.93 -8.60 7.71
C TYR A 54 2.96 -9.71 8.08
N ILE A 55 2.24 -10.24 7.10
CA ILE A 55 1.28 -11.32 7.33
C ILE A 55 1.97 -12.60 7.78
N HIS A 56 3.13 -12.95 7.21
CA HIS A 56 3.90 -14.12 7.66
C HIS A 56 4.36 -13.99 9.12
N HIS A 57 4.72 -12.78 9.55
CA HIS A 57 5.08 -12.52 10.93
C HIS A 57 3.88 -12.53 11.88
N LEU A 58 2.75 -11.95 11.45
CA LEU A 58 1.53 -11.93 12.24
C LEU A 58 0.94 -13.34 12.38
N TYR A 59 0.95 -14.12 11.30
CA TYR A 59 0.33 -15.43 11.14
C TYR A 59 1.27 -16.43 10.46
N PRO A 60 2.12 -17.14 11.24
CA PRO A 60 3.09 -18.09 10.71
C PRO A 60 2.50 -19.24 9.88
N ASP A 61 1.22 -19.57 10.10
CA ASP A 61 0.51 -20.60 9.33
C ASP A 61 0.13 -20.14 7.90
N LEU A 62 0.43 -18.89 7.52
CA LEU A 62 0.26 -18.36 6.17
C LEU A 62 1.60 -18.14 5.43
N LYS A 63 2.73 -18.58 6.01
CA LYS A 63 4.09 -18.33 5.51
C LYS A 63 4.37 -18.86 4.09
N GLU A 64 3.58 -19.82 3.62
CA GLU A 64 3.72 -20.40 2.28
C GLU A 64 3.09 -19.56 1.16
N TYR A 65 2.31 -18.54 1.50
CA TYR A 65 1.54 -17.77 0.52
C TYR A 65 2.06 -16.35 0.35
N ASN A 66 2.24 -15.96 -0.91
CA ASN A 66 2.61 -14.59 -1.28
C ASN A 66 1.38 -13.71 -1.47
N ILE A 67 1.42 -12.45 -1.06
CA ILE A 67 0.30 -11.52 -1.21
C ILE A 67 0.51 -10.68 -2.46
N TYR A 68 -0.45 -10.77 -3.38
CA TYR A 68 -0.42 -10.02 -4.64
C TYR A 68 -1.37 -8.83 -4.61
N ARG A 69 -1.10 -7.88 -5.50
CA ARG A 69 -1.95 -6.71 -5.79
C ARG A 69 -2.38 -6.74 -7.24
N GLY A 70 -3.36 -5.92 -7.61
CA GLY A 70 -3.72 -5.70 -9.01
C GLY A 70 -4.44 -6.90 -9.63
N LEU A 71 -5.43 -7.43 -8.93
CA LEU A 71 -6.22 -8.58 -9.36
C LEU A 71 -7.72 -8.25 -9.32
N LEU A 72 -8.43 -8.61 -10.37
CA LEU A 72 -9.89 -8.78 -10.32
C LEU A 72 -10.19 -10.29 -10.33
N VAL A 73 -10.79 -10.80 -9.26
CA VAL A 73 -11.14 -12.23 -9.14
C VAL A 73 -12.66 -12.39 -9.20
N GLU A 74 -13.14 -13.21 -10.14
CA GLU A 74 -14.55 -13.48 -10.38
C GLU A 74 -14.90 -14.90 -9.93
N LEU A 75 -15.83 -15.01 -8.98
CA LEU A 75 -16.16 -16.25 -8.28
C LEU A 75 -17.65 -16.58 -8.41
N ARG A 76 -17.96 -17.87 -8.50
CA ARG A 76 -19.32 -18.38 -8.34
C ARG A 76 -19.72 -18.37 -6.86
N THR A 77 -21.02 -18.35 -6.60
CA THR A 77 -21.58 -18.27 -5.25
C THR A 77 -21.14 -19.40 -4.30
N ASN A 78 -20.82 -20.57 -4.84
CA ASN A 78 -20.39 -21.77 -4.13
C ASN A 78 -18.87 -21.89 -3.94
N TYR A 79 -18.08 -20.90 -4.36
CA TYR A 79 -16.63 -20.89 -4.10
C TYR A 79 -16.37 -20.91 -2.59
N LYS A 80 -15.61 -21.90 -2.12
CA LYS A 80 -15.19 -21.98 -0.72
C LYS A 80 -13.85 -21.28 -0.54
N ILE A 81 -13.83 -20.35 0.39
CA ILE A 81 -12.64 -19.61 0.78
C ILE A 81 -11.70 -20.56 1.55
N SER A 82 -10.41 -20.36 1.41
CA SER A 82 -9.34 -21.20 1.96
C SER A 82 -8.17 -20.32 2.37
N LYS A 83 -7.24 -20.85 3.17
CA LYS A 83 -6.03 -20.11 3.58
C LYS A 83 -5.23 -19.56 2.39
N GLY A 84 -5.15 -20.33 1.29
CA GLY A 84 -4.43 -19.91 0.10
C GLY A 84 -5.06 -18.75 -0.67
N ASP A 85 -6.29 -18.35 -0.33
CA ASP A 85 -6.93 -17.17 -0.92
C ASP A 85 -6.34 -15.85 -0.39
N VAL A 86 -5.51 -15.89 0.67
CA VAL A 86 -4.66 -14.78 1.12
C VAL A 86 -3.85 -14.14 -0.02
N GLN A 87 -3.55 -14.91 -1.07
CA GLN A 87 -2.79 -14.44 -2.22
C GLN A 87 -3.51 -13.34 -3.00
N TRP A 88 -4.85 -13.31 -2.96
CA TRP A 88 -5.65 -12.36 -3.73
C TRP A 88 -6.72 -11.65 -2.89
N ILE A 89 -7.17 -12.21 -1.77
CA ILE A 89 -7.99 -11.53 -0.76
C ILE A 89 -7.07 -10.67 0.10
N TYR A 90 -6.83 -9.44 -0.34
CA TYR A 90 -5.87 -8.54 0.28
C TYR A 90 -6.20 -8.25 1.77
N PRO A 91 -5.22 -8.21 2.69
CA PRO A 91 -5.48 -8.09 4.13
C PRO A 91 -6.21 -6.80 4.53
N GLN A 92 -5.92 -5.67 3.86
CA GLN A 92 -6.64 -4.40 4.09
C GLN A 92 -7.95 -4.39 3.27
N LEU A 93 -8.84 -5.32 3.58
CA LEU A 93 -10.17 -5.39 2.99
C LEU A 93 -10.93 -4.09 3.23
N CYS A 94 -11.72 -3.70 2.24
CA CYS A 94 -12.67 -2.60 2.37
C CYS A 94 -12.03 -1.25 2.68
N LYS A 95 -10.77 -1.04 2.29
CA LYS A 95 -10.01 0.17 2.55
C LYS A 95 -10.66 1.37 1.85
N GLN A 96 -10.94 2.44 2.60
CA GLN A 96 -11.66 3.61 2.10
C GLN A 96 -10.70 4.68 1.63
N ARG A 97 -10.96 5.16 0.42
CA ARG A 97 -10.21 6.24 -0.20
C ARG A 97 -11.14 7.33 -0.67
N GLY A 98 -10.85 8.57 -0.28
CA GLY A 98 -11.62 9.71 -0.74
C GLY A 98 -10.79 10.96 -0.88
N LEU A 99 -11.34 11.91 -1.64
CA LEU A 99 -10.79 13.24 -1.88
C LEU A 99 -11.90 14.26 -1.61
N CYS A 100 -11.63 15.23 -0.74
CA CYS A 100 -12.53 16.34 -0.46
C CYS A 100 -11.82 17.69 -0.67
N GLU A 101 -12.53 18.64 -1.27
CA GLU A 101 -12.03 19.99 -1.47
C GLU A 101 -12.05 20.76 -0.15
N LEU A 102 -10.89 21.33 0.23
CA LEU A 102 -10.78 22.18 1.39
C LEU A 102 -11.30 23.57 1.04
N LYS A 103 -12.20 24.10 1.87
CA LYS A 103 -12.70 25.47 1.71
C LYS A 103 -11.55 26.46 1.82
N THR A 104 -11.65 27.58 1.10
CA THR A 104 -10.66 28.67 1.15
C THR A 104 -10.48 29.28 2.53
N THR A 105 -11.46 29.09 3.43
CA THR A 105 -11.41 29.53 4.83
C THR A 105 -10.61 28.59 5.75
N CYS A 106 -10.26 27.39 5.30
CA CYS A 106 -9.47 26.45 6.08
C CYS A 106 -8.02 26.94 6.20
N ASN A 107 -7.49 26.94 7.43
CA ASN A 107 -6.07 27.18 7.66
C ASN A 107 -5.28 25.89 7.42
N LEU A 108 -4.41 25.89 6.40
CA LEU A 108 -3.61 24.72 6.02
C LEU A 108 -2.60 24.30 7.10
N ASP A 109 -2.00 25.24 7.82
CA ASP A 109 -1.04 24.92 8.89
C ASP A 109 -1.75 24.19 10.04
N THR A 110 -2.97 24.63 10.38
CA THR A 110 -3.81 23.94 11.37
C THR A 110 -4.17 22.53 10.91
N ILE A 111 -4.55 22.35 9.64
CA ILE A 111 -4.85 21.05 9.05
C ILE A 111 -3.62 20.13 9.13
N ILE A 112 -2.46 20.61 8.70
CA ILE A 112 -1.20 19.85 8.72
C ILE A 112 -0.81 19.48 10.15
N SER A 113 -0.96 20.41 11.11
CA SER A 113 -0.69 20.13 12.53
C SER A 113 -1.58 18.99 13.05
N ARG A 114 -2.89 19.05 12.77
CA ARG A 114 -3.83 18.00 13.20
C ARG A 114 -3.50 16.64 12.59
N ILE A 115 -3.09 16.61 11.32
CA ILE A 115 -2.64 15.37 10.67
C ILE A 115 -1.38 14.83 11.38
N LYS A 116 -0.40 15.68 11.72
CA LYS A 116 0.82 15.28 12.45
C LYS A 116 0.54 14.76 13.87
N ASP A 117 -0.49 15.28 14.52
CA ASP A 117 -0.86 14.90 15.90
C ASP A 117 -1.67 13.61 15.99
N MET A 118 -2.11 13.05 14.85
CA MET A 118 -2.80 11.78 14.83
C MET A 118 -1.96 10.66 15.46
N LYS A 119 -2.58 9.83 16.27
CA LYS A 119 -1.93 8.64 16.83
C LYS A 119 -1.86 7.53 15.80
N GLU A 120 -0.80 6.74 15.88
CA GLU A 120 -0.64 5.53 15.07
C GLU A 120 -0.60 4.31 16.00
N MET A 121 -1.24 3.23 15.56
CA MET A 121 -1.21 1.92 16.21
C MET A 121 0.15 1.25 16.00
N LYS A 122 0.56 0.37 16.93
CA LYS A 122 1.70 -0.53 16.72
C LYS A 122 1.22 -1.83 16.06
N LEU A 123 2.13 -2.53 15.38
CA LEU A 123 1.82 -3.82 14.74
C LEU A 123 1.24 -4.85 15.73
N ASP A 124 1.81 -4.94 16.94
CA ASP A 124 1.32 -5.85 17.98
C ASP A 124 -0.09 -5.52 18.48
N ASP A 125 -0.55 -4.28 18.28
CA ASP A 125 -1.88 -3.87 18.70
C ASP A 125 -2.95 -4.50 17.80
N LEU A 126 -2.62 -4.90 16.55
CA LEU A 126 -3.53 -5.64 15.66
C LEU A 126 -3.89 -7.04 16.18
N LYS A 127 -3.08 -7.61 17.10
CA LYS A 127 -3.35 -8.91 17.73
C LYS A 127 -4.16 -8.77 19.02
N LYS A 128 -4.30 -7.56 19.56
CA LYS A 128 -4.88 -7.32 20.88
C LYS A 128 -6.27 -6.71 20.75
N LYS A 129 -7.10 -6.96 21.76
CA LYS A 129 -8.34 -6.19 21.94
C LYS A 129 -7.94 -4.83 22.49
N ILE A 130 -8.05 -3.78 21.68
CA ILE A 130 -7.74 -2.41 22.09
C ILE A 130 -9.02 -1.78 22.66
N GLU A 131 -8.95 -1.28 23.90
CA GLU A 131 -10.08 -0.63 24.58
C GLU A 131 -10.22 0.87 24.23
N ASP A 132 -9.18 1.48 23.64
CA ASP A 132 -9.19 2.90 23.30
C ASP A 132 -10.14 3.18 22.14
N LYS A 133 -11.12 4.07 22.39
CA LYS A 133 -12.14 4.52 21.43
C LYS A 133 -11.62 5.61 20.49
N LYS A 134 -10.43 6.16 20.73
CA LYS A 134 -9.86 7.19 19.86
C LYS A 134 -9.42 6.56 18.54
N PHE A 135 -9.78 7.21 17.43
CA PHE A 135 -9.30 6.81 16.11
C PHE A 135 -7.76 6.87 16.08
N MET A 136 -7.16 5.83 15.53
CA MET A 136 -5.71 5.71 15.34
C MET A 136 -5.44 5.22 13.93
N LEU A 137 -4.40 5.77 13.30
CA LEU A 137 -3.92 5.31 12.01
C LEU A 137 -3.37 3.89 12.16
N SER A 138 -3.78 2.96 11.29
CA SER A 138 -3.21 1.60 11.29
C SER A 138 -1.73 1.63 10.90
N PRO A 139 -0.89 0.69 11.40
CA PRO A 139 0.52 0.62 11.04
C PRO A 139 0.77 0.10 9.61
N LEU A 140 -0.26 -0.39 8.92
CA LEU A 140 -0.20 -0.88 7.53
C LEU A 140 -0.46 0.26 6.54
N TYR A 141 -0.52 0.04 5.23
CA TYR A 141 -0.57 1.11 4.22
C TYR A 141 -1.75 2.06 4.44
N ASN A 142 -1.60 3.12 5.21
CA ASN A 142 -2.58 4.17 5.37
C ASN A 142 -1.88 5.50 5.15
N ASN A 143 -2.62 6.45 4.57
CA ASN A 143 -2.11 7.80 4.43
C ASN A 143 -3.23 8.83 4.45
N ILE A 144 -2.85 10.03 4.86
CA ILE A 144 -3.68 11.23 4.86
C ILE A 144 -2.82 12.34 4.27
N THR A 145 -3.30 12.92 3.19
CA THR A 145 -2.47 13.74 2.31
C THR A 145 -3.22 15.00 1.93
N VAL A 146 -2.56 16.14 2.10
CA VAL A 146 -2.98 17.42 1.53
C VAL A 146 -2.33 17.54 0.16
N TYR A 147 -3.19 17.68 -0.84
CA TYR A 147 -2.80 17.91 -2.22
C TYR A 147 -3.11 19.34 -2.63
N GLU A 148 -2.44 19.79 -3.67
CA GLU A 148 -2.76 21.00 -4.41
C GLU A 148 -3.02 20.68 -5.88
N THR A 149 -3.85 21.47 -6.53
CA THR A 149 -3.95 21.55 -7.99
C THR A 149 -4.09 22.99 -8.40
N THR A 150 -3.54 23.33 -9.56
CA THR A 150 -3.75 24.64 -10.19
C THR A 150 -4.79 24.49 -11.28
N HIS A 151 -5.98 25.01 -11.07
CA HIS A 151 -7.01 25.05 -12.10
C HIS A 151 -6.88 26.35 -12.89
N ARG A 152 -6.92 26.27 -14.22
CA ARG A 152 -7.06 27.46 -15.07
C ARG A 152 -8.54 27.77 -15.22
N ASP A 153 -8.96 28.93 -14.77
CA ASP A 153 -10.27 29.46 -15.12
C ASP A 153 -10.23 29.80 -16.62
N SER A 154 -10.95 29.02 -17.41
CA SER A 154 -10.97 29.17 -18.87
C SER A 154 -11.67 30.46 -19.32
N GLU A 155 -12.57 31.01 -18.50
CA GLU A 155 -13.33 32.21 -18.87
C GLU A 155 -12.48 33.47 -18.73
N TRP A 156 -11.62 33.52 -17.71
CA TRP A 156 -10.79 34.70 -17.39
C TRP A 156 -9.30 34.50 -17.63
N GLY A 157 -8.87 33.28 -17.97
CA GLY A 157 -7.45 32.93 -18.11
C GLY A 157 -6.67 33.00 -16.79
N THR A 158 -7.36 33.07 -15.65
CA THR A 158 -6.74 33.15 -14.32
C THR A 158 -6.39 31.77 -13.78
N GLN A 159 -5.49 31.71 -12.79
CA GLN A 159 -5.12 30.47 -12.12
C GLN A 159 -5.60 30.51 -10.68
N VAL A 160 -6.30 29.46 -10.26
CA VAL A 160 -6.76 29.28 -8.89
C VAL A 160 -6.14 28.01 -8.34
N THR A 161 -5.41 28.14 -7.23
CA THR A 161 -4.90 26.99 -6.48
C THR A 161 -5.99 26.46 -5.56
N LYS A 162 -6.30 25.18 -5.68
CA LYS A 162 -7.21 24.47 -4.78
C LYS A 162 -6.43 23.49 -3.93
N HIS A 163 -6.82 23.37 -2.66
CA HIS A 163 -6.27 22.37 -1.75
C HIS A 163 -7.29 21.26 -1.53
N ILE A 164 -6.83 20.02 -1.63
CA ILE A 164 -7.65 18.83 -1.49
C ILE A 164 -7.11 18.01 -0.34
N LEU A 165 -7.97 17.59 0.58
CA LEU A 165 -7.63 16.58 1.57
C LEU A 165 -7.99 15.22 0.98
N GLY A 166 -6.99 14.35 0.85
CA GLY A 166 -7.19 12.96 0.52
C GLY A 166 -6.85 12.04 1.67
N TYR A 167 -7.58 10.95 1.76
CA TYR A 167 -7.34 9.89 2.72
C TYR A 167 -7.40 8.55 2.01
N ASP A 168 -6.61 7.61 2.50
CA ASP A 168 -6.63 6.21 2.10
C ASP A 168 -6.36 5.39 3.35
N ILE A 169 -7.45 4.95 4.00
CA ILE A 169 -7.43 4.42 5.36
C ILE A 169 -8.26 3.14 5.51
N SER A 170 -7.86 2.29 6.44
CA SER A 170 -8.55 1.05 6.81
C SER A 170 -8.62 0.84 8.32
N CYS A 171 -9.64 0.12 8.77
CA CYS A 171 -9.82 -0.26 10.17
C CYS A 171 -9.17 -1.61 10.47
N ASP A 172 -7.85 -1.68 10.28
CA ASP A 172 -7.10 -2.96 10.29
C ASP A 172 -7.21 -3.70 11.63
N LYS A 173 -7.42 -2.99 12.75
CA LYS A 173 -7.66 -3.61 14.07
C LYS A 173 -8.82 -4.61 14.09
N PHE A 174 -9.81 -4.41 13.24
CA PHE A 174 -10.97 -5.29 13.12
C PHE A 174 -10.91 -6.15 11.87
N ILE A 175 -10.48 -5.55 10.76
CA ILE A 175 -10.42 -6.21 9.45
C ILE A 175 -9.44 -7.38 9.44
N ILE A 176 -8.22 -7.21 9.97
CA ILE A 176 -7.19 -8.23 9.88
C ILE A 176 -7.57 -9.49 10.68
N PRO A 177 -8.04 -9.40 11.96
CA PRO A 177 -8.55 -10.56 12.66
C PRO A 177 -9.77 -11.20 11.98
N PHE A 178 -10.73 -10.39 11.52
CA PHE A 178 -11.91 -10.89 10.81
C PHE A 178 -11.51 -11.68 9.56
N TRP A 179 -10.69 -11.09 8.71
CA TRP A 179 -10.16 -11.69 7.49
C TRP A 179 -9.47 -13.03 7.79
N LYS A 180 -8.64 -13.09 8.84
CA LYS A 180 -7.96 -14.32 9.25
C LYS A 180 -8.94 -15.43 9.66
N VAL A 181 -9.99 -15.09 10.41
CA VAL A 181 -11.03 -16.05 10.80
C VAL A 181 -11.74 -16.60 9.55
N MET A 182 -12.13 -15.72 8.62
CA MET A 182 -12.81 -16.13 7.38
C MET A 182 -11.98 -17.07 6.51
N LEU A 183 -10.67 -16.84 6.40
CA LEU A 183 -9.74 -17.72 5.69
C LEU A 183 -9.59 -19.11 6.36
N SER A 184 -9.96 -19.23 7.64
CA SER A 184 -9.80 -20.46 8.43
C SER A 184 -11.08 -21.29 8.55
N GLU A 185 -12.26 -20.67 8.44
CA GLU A 185 -13.57 -21.32 8.59
C GLU A 185 -14.08 -22.02 7.31
N GLU A 186 -13.37 -21.90 6.19
CA GLU A 186 -13.76 -22.45 4.88
C GLU A 186 -15.18 -22.09 4.40
N VAL A 187 -15.64 -20.90 4.77
CA VAL A 187 -16.95 -20.37 4.36
C VAL A 187 -17.05 -20.17 2.85
N THR A 188 -18.25 -20.23 2.32
CA THR A 188 -18.52 -19.84 0.93
C THR A 188 -18.31 -18.34 0.73
N VAL A 189 -18.01 -17.91 -0.50
CA VAL A 189 -17.90 -16.47 -0.85
C VAL A 189 -19.21 -15.72 -0.56
N SER A 190 -20.35 -16.38 -0.72
CA SER A 190 -21.66 -15.82 -0.36
C SER A 190 -21.76 -15.57 1.15
N GLU A 191 -21.33 -16.53 1.98
CA GLU A 191 -21.30 -16.37 3.44
C GLU A 191 -20.29 -15.30 3.86
N LEU A 192 -19.11 -15.25 3.25
CA LEU A 192 -18.10 -14.21 3.50
C LEU A 192 -18.68 -12.81 3.23
N TYR A 193 -19.31 -12.62 2.07
CA TYR A 193 -19.96 -11.36 1.72
C TYR A 193 -21.07 -10.99 2.71
N ASN A 194 -21.91 -11.96 3.08
CA ASN A 194 -22.98 -11.74 4.05
C ASN A 194 -22.38 -11.36 5.40
N LYS A 195 -21.40 -12.11 5.91
CA LYS A 195 -20.71 -11.83 7.17
C LYS A 195 -20.08 -10.43 7.16
N LEU A 196 -19.41 -10.03 6.09
CA LEU A 196 -18.83 -8.69 5.94
C LEU A 196 -19.88 -7.56 5.99
N THR A 197 -21.06 -7.80 5.44
CA THR A 197 -22.12 -6.78 5.32
C THR A 197 -23.11 -6.78 6.49
N THR A 198 -23.20 -7.88 7.27
CA THR A 198 -24.19 -8.04 8.34
C THR A 198 -23.59 -8.17 9.73
N ILE A 199 -22.37 -8.70 9.90
CA ILE A 199 -21.75 -8.81 11.23
C ILE A 199 -21.50 -7.41 11.76
N GLN A 200 -22.05 -7.16 12.95
CA GLN A 200 -21.81 -5.94 13.69
C GLN A 200 -20.52 -6.05 14.50
N ILE A 201 -19.60 -5.14 14.24
CA ILE A 201 -18.40 -4.90 15.02
C ILE A 201 -18.66 -3.60 15.79
N GLU A 202 -18.72 -3.69 17.12
CA GLU A 202 -19.05 -2.55 17.99
C GLU A 202 -20.41 -1.89 17.66
N GLY A 203 -21.37 -2.68 17.17
CA GLY A 203 -22.72 -2.21 16.81
C GLY A 203 -22.88 -1.74 15.35
N ASN A 204 -21.79 -1.61 14.59
CA ASN A 204 -21.81 -1.21 13.18
C ASN A 204 -21.34 -2.34 12.26
N ASN A 205 -21.93 -2.47 11.07
CA ASN A 205 -21.34 -3.38 10.08
C ASN A 205 -19.97 -2.86 9.62
N THR A 206 -19.13 -3.75 9.10
CA THR A 206 -17.74 -3.44 8.72
C THR A 206 -17.62 -2.26 7.76
N LYS A 207 -18.51 -2.16 6.77
CA LYS A 207 -18.51 -1.05 5.79
C LYS A 207 -18.83 0.28 6.48
N THR A 208 -19.87 0.30 7.31
CA THR A 208 -20.25 1.47 8.10
C THR A 208 -19.11 1.89 9.02
N LEU A 209 -18.48 0.94 9.72
CA LEU A 209 -17.37 1.22 10.63
C LEU A 209 -16.17 1.89 9.93
N ILE A 210 -15.80 1.42 8.75
CA ILE A 210 -14.69 2.02 7.99
C ILE A 210 -15.09 3.41 7.47
N ASN A 211 -16.29 3.54 6.92
CA ASN A 211 -16.80 4.83 6.46
C ASN A 211 -16.85 5.85 7.60
N ASP A 212 -17.39 5.47 8.75
CA ASP A 212 -17.47 6.33 9.95
C ASP A 212 -16.07 6.70 10.45
N SER A 213 -15.11 5.79 10.35
CA SER A 213 -13.72 6.07 10.71
C SER A 213 -13.08 7.06 9.76
N ALA A 214 -13.32 6.95 8.44
CA ALA A 214 -12.85 7.91 7.45
C ALA A 214 -13.48 9.29 7.64
N LYS A 215 -14.79 9.33 7.90
CA LYS A 215 -15.51 10.55 8.20
C LYS A 215 -14.95 11.21 9.45
N ALA A 216 -14.82 10.48 10.55
CA ALA A 216 -14.27 11.00 11.81
C ALA A 216 -12.87 11.59 11.64
N VAL A 217 -12.03 10.98 10.78
CA VAL A 217 -10.71 11.53 10.43
C VAL A 217 -10.84 12.86 9.71
N VAL A 218 -11.67 12.90 8.67
CA VAL A 218 -11.85 14.11 7.87
C VAL A 218 -12.42 15.23 8.74
N GLU A 219 -13.48 14.97 9.52
CA GLU A 219 -14.11 15.95 10.41
C GLU A 219 -13.13 16.46 11.47
N TYR A 220 -12.33 15.58 12.09
CA TYR A 220 -11.29 15.97 13.04
C TYR A 220 -10.25 16.90 12.41
N ILE A 221 -9.79 16.57 11.20
CA ILE A 221 -8.78 17.36 10.49
C ILE A 221 -9.35 18.71 10.07
N THR A 222 -10.54 18.74 9.46
CA THR A 222 -11.11 19.94 8.85
C THR A 222 -11.89 20.83 9.81
N ASP A 223 -12.28 20.34 10.98
CA ASP A 223 -13.24 21.00 11.89
C ASP A 223 -14.61 21.26 11.24
N GLN A 224 -15.01 20.39 10.33
CA GLN A 224 -16.25 20.55 9.56
C GLN A 224 -17.02 19.25 9.61
N SER A 225 -18.35 19.35 9.60
CA SER A 225 -19.18 18.17 9.42
C SER A 225 -19.03 17.62 8.01
N GLU A 226 -19.17 16.31 7.84
CA GLU A 226 -19.24 15.66 6.54
C GLU A 226 -20.22 16.33 5.56
N LEU A 227 -21.37 16.80 6.06
CA LEU A 227 -22.40 17.44 5.23
C LEU A 227 -21.93 18.75 4.60
N ASP A 228 -20.92 19.39 5.19
CA ASP A 228 -20.36 20.65 4.72
C ASP A 228 -19.19 20.46 3.75
N LEU A 229 -18.75 19.22 3.55
CA LEU A 229 -17.58 18.87 2.75
C LEU A 229 -17.96 18.54 1.31
N GLN A 230 -17.18 19.10 0.39
CA GLN A 230 -17.33 18.84 -1.04
C GLN A 230 -16.45 17.65 -1.45
N PHE A 231 -17.03 16.46 -1.46
CA PHE A 231 -16.35 15.25 -1.94
C PHE A 231 -16.21 15.26 -3.46
N ILE A 232 -14.97 15.10 -3.94
CA ILE A 232 -14.65 14.86 -5.35
C ILE A 232 -14.92 13.40 -5.69
N THR A 233 -14.41 12.50 -4.85
CA THR A 233 -14.60 11.06 -4.98
C THR A 233 -14.50 10.41 -3.61
N ASP A 234 -15.21 9.29 -3.45
CA ASP A 234 -15.16 8.46 -2.25
C ASP A 234 -15.46 7.03 -2.68
N ILE A 235 -14.50 6.12 -2.48
CA ILE A 235 -14.55 4.76 -2.97
C ILE A 235 -13.87 3.79 -2.02
N THR A 236 -14.46 2.61 -1.93
CA THR A 236 -13.87 1.46 -1.25
C THR A 236 -13.02 0.65 -2.23
N THR A 237 -11.78 0.38 -1.85
CA THR A 237 -10.83 -0.51 -2.55
C THR A 237 -10.72 -1.85 -1.82
N ASN A 238 -10.13 -2.89 -2.44
CA ASN A 238 -10.04 -4.23 -1.86
C ASN A 238 -11.42 -4.78 -1.44
N TRP A 239 -12.42 -4.57 -2.30
CA TRP A 239 -13.84 -4.72 -1.96
C TRP A 239 -14.54 -5.78 -2.82
N PHE A 240 -15.65 -6.29 -2.29
CA PHE A 240 -16.54 -7.26 -2.93
C PHE A 240 -17.71 -6.58 -3.64
N PHE A 241 -17.78 -6.68 -4.95
CA PHE A 241 -19.01 -6.40 -5.69
C PHE A 241 -19.72 -7.72 -6.00
N ARG A 242 -21.06 -7.72 -6.03
CA ARG A 242 -21.82 -8.91 -6.44
C ARG A 242 -22.85 -8.54 -7.50
N ASN A 243 -23.09 -9.46 -8.43
CA ASN A 243 -24.27 -9.46 -9.27
C ASN A 243 -25.18 -10.64 -8.89
N ASN A 244 -26.16 -10.98 -9.71
CA ASN A 244 -27.11 -12.06 -9.41
C ASN A 244 -26.49 -13.48 -9.45
N ARG A 245 -25.28 -13.65 -9.99
CA ARG A 245 -24.66 -14.96 -10.24
C ARG A 245 -23.24 -15.08 -9.67
N GLU A 246 -22.55 -13.96 -9.51
CA GLU A 246 -21.10 -13.90 -9.34
C GLU A 246 -20.70 -12.86 -8.29
N TYR A 247 -19.55 -13.12 -7.68
CA TYR A 247 -18.86 -12.23 -6.77
C TYR A 247 -17.55 -11.78 -7.41
N PHE A 248 -17.26 -10.49 -7.30
CA PHE A 248 -16.11 -9.82 -7.89
C PHE A 248 -15.28 -9.24 -6.77
N PHE A 249 -14.00 -9.60 -6.73
CA PHE A 249 -13.06 -9.07 -5.76
C PHE A 249 -12.08 -8.12 -6.45
N PHE A 250 -12.11 -6.86 -6.05
CA PHE A 250 -11.28 -5.80 -6.60
C PHE A 250 -10.04 -5.58 -5.73
N ASN A 251 -9.00 -6.38 -5.91
CA ASN A 251 -7.74 -6.25 -5.19
C ASN A 251 -6.88 -5.15 -5.81
N HIS A 252 -6.67 -4.06 -5.07
CA HIS A 252 -5.95 -2.89 -5.53
C HIS A 252 -6.49 -2.40 -6.89
N GLY A 253 -7.82 -2.47 -7.00
CA GLY A 253 -8.59 -1.99 -8.12
C GLY A 253 -9.85 -1.31 -7.61
N VAL A 254 -10.45 -0.51 -8.48
CA VAL A 254 -11.71 0.18 -8.21
C VAL A 254 -12.76 -0.27 -9.20
N ASN A 255 -13.99 -0.41 -8.72
CA ASN A 255 -15.15 -0.65 -9.56
C ASN A 255 -15.67 0.69 -10.08
N LEU A 256 -15.46 0.96 -11.37
CA LEU A 256 -15.87 2.19 -12.05
C LEU A 256 -17.39 2.38 -12.04
N LEU A 257 -18.19 1.31 -11.99
CA LEU A 257 -19.65 1.45 -11.82
C LEU A 257 -20.01 1.96 -10.42
N GLY A 258 -19.26 1.52 -9.41
CA GLY A 258 -19.45 1.93 -8.02
C GLY A 258 -19.21 3.43 -7.80
N LEU A 259 -18.53 4.10 -8.73
CA LEU A 259 -18.28 5.54 -8.68
C LEU A 259 -19.48 6.38 -9.15
N ASN A 260 -20.49 5.81 -9.81
CA ASN A 260 -21.67 6.55 -10.29
C ASN A 260 -21.31 7.84 -11.06
N LYS A 261 -20.43 7.73 -12.06
CA LYS A 261 -19.89 8.86 -12.87
C LYS A 261 -18.97 9.84 -12.13
N ARG A 262 -18.69 9.63 -10.83
CA ARG A 262 -17.65 10.40 -10.13
C ARG A 262 -16.28 10.10 -10.74
N PRO A 263 -15.36 11.08 -10.67
CA PRO A 263 -14.01 10.86 -11.15
C PRO A 263 -13.28 9.87 -10.24
N MET A 264 -12.23 9.29 -10.78
CA MET A 264 -11.44 8.25 -10.15
C MET A 264 -10.02 8.78 -9.97
N ALA A 265 -9.42 8.45 -8.82
CA ALA A 265 -8.07 8.86 -8.48
C ALA A 265 -7.11 7.68 -8.63
N LEU A 266 -6.13 7.81 -9.52
CA LEU A 266 -5.01 6.90 -9.65
C LEU A 266 -3.83 7.44 -8.85
N GLN A 267 -3.27 6.63 -7.95
CA GLN A 267 -2.04 7.00 -7.29
C GLN A 267 -0.85 6.71 -8.20
N THR A 268 -0.20 7.78 -8.67
CA THR A 268 0.94 7.66 -9.58
C THR A 268 2.17 7.15 -8.84
N SER A 269 2.42 7.70 -7.66
CA SER A 269 3.50 7.36 -6.73
C SER A 269 3.17 8.02 -5.40
N MET A 270 3.58 7.43 -4.27
CA MET A 270 3.55 8.12 -2.97
C MET A 270 4.42 9.38 -2.96
N LEU A 271 5.43 9.49 -3.85
CA LEU A 271 6.26 10.69 -3.96
C LEU A 271 5.61 11.76 -4.82
N ALA A 272 4.92 11.40 -5.89
CA ALA A 272 4.45 12.37 -6.88
C ALA A 272 3.09 12.95 -6.50
N GLY A 273 2.08 12.09 -6.36
CA GLY A 273 0.70 12.49 -6.14
C GLY A 273 -0.30 11.66 -6.94
N LEU A 274 -1.46 12.25 -7.21
CA LEU A 274 -2.60 11.56 -7.81
C LEU A 274 -2.93 12.13 -9.19
N GLN A 275 -3.22 11.23 -10.14
CA GLN A 275 -3.83 11.61 -11.40
C GLN A 275 -5.33 11.34 -11.32
N MET A 276 -6.14 12.34 -11.62
CA MET A 276 -7.58 12.16 -11.77
C MET A 276 -7.93 11.70 -13.17
N TYR A 277 -8.96 10.87 -13.21
CA TYR A 277 -9.56 10.35 -14.42
C TYR A 277 -11.06 10.60 -14.41
N LYS A 278 -11.56 11.17 -15.50
CA LYS A 278 -12.99 11.20 -15.80
C LYS A 278 -13.41 9.80 -16.24
N ASN A 279 -14.48 9.33 -15.63
CA ASN A 279 -15.11 8.06 -15.94
C ASN A 279 -16.16 8.29 -17.03
N ILE A 280 -15.88 7.84 -18.26
CA ILE A 280 -16.81 7.90 -19.40
C ILE A 280 -17.37 6.53 -19.76
N VAL A 281 -17.28 5.57 -18.83
CA VAL A 281 -17.55 4.17 -19.12
C VAL A 281 -18.98 3.96 -19.61
N THR A 282 -19.10 3.20 -20.69
CA THR A 282 -20.37 2.81 -21.30
C THR A 282 -20.87 1.47 -20.75
N ASN A 283 -22.11 1.06 -21.07
CA ASN A 283 -22.71 -0.20 -20.59
C ASN A 283 -22.02 -1.49 -21.12
N ALA A 284 -20.98 -1.38 -21.95
CA ALA A 284 -20.30 -2.51 -22.57
C ALA A 284 -18.78 -2.45 -22.34
N HIS A 285 -18.34 -2.61 -21.08
CA HIS A 285 -16.92 -2.57 -20.74
C HIS A 285 -16.26 -3.97 -20.77
N PRO A 286 -15.26 -4.22 -21.64
CA PRO A 286 -14.68 -5.56 -21.84
C PRO A 286 -13.97 -6.10 -20.60
N HIS A 287 -13.46 -5.22 -19.74
CA HIS A 287 -12.78 -5.58 -18.49
C HIS A 287 -13.63 -5.36 -17.25
N LYS A 288 -14.95 -5.54 -17.33
CA LYS A 288 -15.84 -5.54 -16.15
C LYS A 288 -15.68 -4.31 -15.25
N TYR A 289 -15.46 -3.13 -15.87
CA TYR A 289 -15.44 -1.85 -15.16
C TYR A 289 -14.35 -1.74 -14.08
N VAL A 290 -13.28 -2.55 -14.13
CA VAL A 290 -12.17 -2.40 -13.19
C VAL A 290 -11.14 -1.39 -13.68
N PHE A 291 -10.61 -0.61 -12.75
CA PHE A 291 -9.45 0.24 -12.98
C PHE A 291 -8.40 0.08 -11.86
N PRO A 292 -7.09 0.07 -12.16
CA PRO A 292 -6.06 -0.03 -11.12
C PRO A 292 -6.05 1.21 -10.22
N TYR A 293 -5.97 1.03 -8.90
CA TYR A 293 -6.00 2.17 -7.98
C TYR A 293 -4.67 2.94 -7.89
N ASP A 294 -3.58 2.32 -8.34
CA ASP A 294 -2.22 2.87 -8.38
C ASP A 294 -1.44 2.30 -9.58
N CYS A 295 -0.15 2.65 -9.70
CA CYS A 295 0.72 2.20 -10.80
C CYS A 295 1.47 0.88 -10.53
N GLY A 296 1.22 0.24 -9.38
CA GLY A 296 1.91 -0.97 -8.95
C GLY A 296 3.36 -0.74 -8.51
N LEU A 297 3.88 -1.69 -7.73
CA LEU A 297 5.26 -1.68 -7.23
C LEU A 297 6.18 -2.45 -8.18
N SER A 298 7.36 -1.90 -8.46
CA SER A 298 8.36 -2.56 -9.32
C SER A 298 9.21 -3.60 -8.59
N GLY A 299 9.15 -3.64 -7.24
CA GLY A 299 10.05 -4.44 -6.41
C GLY A 299 11.42 -3.80 -6.15
N GLU A 300 11.65 -2.60 -6.69
CA GLU A 300 12.85 -1.81 -6.44
C GLU A 300 12.53 -0.57 -5.60
N TYR A 301 13.56 -0.05 -4.91
CA TYR A 301 13.48 1.19 -4.16
C TYR A 301 14.35 2.28 -4.76
N HIS A 302 13.97 3.53 -4.54
CA HIS A 302 14.87 4.66 -4.73
C HIS A 302 15.96 4.64 -3.66
N THR A 303 17.23 4.74 -4.07
CA THR A 303 18.35 4.88 -3.13
C THR A 303 18.41 6.31 -2.60
N TYR A 304 18.47 6.50 -1.28
CA TYR A 304 18.48 7.85 -0.68
C TYR A 304 19.72 8.66 -1.10
N SER A 305 20.89 8.02 -1.17
CA SER A 305 22.15 8.68 -1.57
C SER A 305 22.20 9.07 -3.05
N GLU A 306 21.38 8.44 -3.90
CA GLU A 306 21.26 8.78 -5.32
C GLU A 306 20.28 9.94 -5.57
N MET A 307 19.52 10.35 -4.55
CA MET A 307 18.59 11.47 -4.66
C MET A 307 19.32 12.81 -4.69
N THR A 308 18.78 13.73 -5.46
CA THR A 308 19.20 15.12 -5.43
C THR A 308 18.87 15.76 -4.08
N LYS A 309 19.61 16.82 -3.71
CA LYS A 309 19.32 17.58 -2.47
C LYS A 309 17.88 18.07 -2.41
N SER A 310 17.31 18.51 -3.53
CA SER A 310 15.91 18.95 -3.60
C SER A 310 14.93 17.82 -3.28
N GLN A 311 15.18 16.61 -3.79
CA GLN A 311 14.35 15.43 -3.47
C GLN A 311 14.47 15.04 -2.00
N GLN A 312 15.68 15.08 -1.43
CA GLN A 312 15.92 14.81 -0.01
C GLN A 312 15.21 15.84 0.89
N THR A 313 15.35 17.13 0.60
CA THR A 313 14.64 18.20 1.32
C THR A 313 13.13 18.01 1.23
N ARG A 314 12.61 17.66 0.04
CA ARG A 314 11.20 17.39 -0.14
C ARG A 314 10.73 16.19 0.68
N LEU A 315 11.50 15.10 0.68
CA LEU A 315 11.22 13.93 1.53
C LEU A 315 11.07 14.32 3.00
N ASP A 316 11.95 15.20 3.49
CA ASP A 316 11.96 15.59 4.89
C ASP A 316 10.86 16.58 5.28
N GLN A 317 10.45 17.46 4.36
CA GLN A 317 9.46 18.51 4.64
C GLN A 317 8.02 18.08 4.35
N VAL A 318 7.81 17.31 3.28
CA VAL A 318 6.48 16.97 2.77
C VAL A 318 5.92 15.71 3.43
N PHE A 319 6.78 14.76 3.80
CA PHE A 319 6.35 13.44 4.25
C PHE A 319 6.61 13.24 5.74
N TYR A 320 5.61 12.72 6.43
CA TYR A 320 5.63 12.52 7.87
C TYR A 320 5.26 11.09 8.24
N TRP A 321 6.10 10.48 9.06
CA TRP A 321 5.90 9.21 9.75
C TRP A 321 6.80 9.21 11.00
N ASP A 322 6.73 8.17 11.85
CA ASP A 322 7.61 8.11 13.02
C ASP A 322 9.05 7.72 12.64
N LYS A 323 9.86 8.75 12.33
CA LYS A 323 11.29 8.61 12.00
C LYS A 323 12.13 8.05 13.15
N SER A 324 11.62 8.05 14.39
CA SER A 324 12.31 7.47 15.55
C SER A 324 12.21 5.94 15.59
N ILE A 325 11.18 5.40 14.95
CA ILE A 325 10.98 3.97 14.75
C ILE A 325 11.75 3.51 13.51
N ILE A 326 11.55 4.16 12.35
CA ILE A 326 12.24 3.83 11.10
C ILE A 326 12.55 5.13 10.32
N PRO A 327 13.81 5.41 9.95
CA PRO A 327 14.22 6.68 9.37
C PRO A 327 13.90 6.79 7.87
N PHE A 328 13.34 5.74 7.28
CA PHE A 328 12.87 5.67 5.90
C PHE A 328 11.47 5.02 5.87
N ASN A 329 10.77 5.10 4.74
CA ASN A 329 9.48 4.41 4.57
C ASN A 329 9.46 3.68 3.21
N THR A 330 9.32 2.36 3.19
CA THR A 330 9.40 1.56 1.96
C THR A 330 8.27 1.84 0.99
N TYR A 331 7.07 2.12 1.48
CA TYR A 331 5.94 2.47 0.62
C TYR A 331 6.19 3.78 -0.13
N LEU A 332 6.77 4.77 0.55
CA LEU A 332 7.18 6.03 -0.05
C LEU A 332 8.33 5.85 -1.06
N MET A 333 9.31 5.02 -0.73
CA MET A 333 10.54 4.86 -1.50
C MET A 333 10.45 3.85 -2.63
N SER A 334 9.33 3.11 -2.73
CA SER A 334 9.11 2.13 -3.80
C SER A 334 9.04 2.79 -5.17
N LYS A 335 9.80 2.25 -6.13
CA LYS A 335 9.69 2.64 -7.54
C LYS A 335 8.40 2.07 -8.14
N VAL A 336 7.78 2.87 -9.01
CA VAL A 336 6.50 2.57 -9.66
C VAL A 336 6.54 2.96 -11.12
N ASN A 337 5.56 2.51 -11.89
CA ASN A 337 5.47 2.82 -13.31
C ASN A 337 5.01 4.28 -13.54
N LYS A 338 5.50 4.89 -14.61
CA LYS A 338 5.10 6.25 -15.00
C LYS A 338 3.80 6.19 -15.79
N ILE A 339 2.87 7.11 -15.51
CA ILE A 339 1.57 7.20 -16.21
C ILE A 339 1.66 7.89 -17.58
N ASN A 340 2.75 8.60 -17.86
CA ASN A 340 2.88 9.43 -19.07
C ASN A 340 3.52 8.68 -20.24
N THR A 341 3.53 7.35 -20.21
CA THR A 341 4.16 6.55 -21.28
C THR A 341 3.14 6.14 -22.35
N PRO A 342 3.57 5.86 -23.59
CA PRO A 342 2.69 5.38 -24.64
C PRO A 342 1.89 4.12 -24.25
N GLU A 343 2.48 3.24 -23.45
CA GLU A 343 1.87 1.99 -23.00
C GLU A 343 0.69 2.25 -22.06
N TRP A 344 0.82 3.23 -21.14
CA TRP A 344 -0.27 3.60 -20.23
C TRP A 344 -1.46 4.21 -20.97
N ARG A 345 -1.23 4.97 -22.05
CA ARG A 345 -2.32 5.52 -22.89
C ARG A 345 -3.18 4.43 -23.54
N ASN A 346 -2.60 3.27 -23.82
CA ASN A 346 -3.36 2.12 -24.31
C ASN A 346 -4.32 1.58 -23.23
N VAL A 347 -3.87 1.55 -21.98
CA VAL A 347 -4.71 1.20 -20.82
C VAL A 347 -5.85 2.19 -20.66
N GLU A 348 -5.58 3.50 -20.71
CA GLU A 348 -6.59 4.55 -20.59
C GLU A 348 -7.68 4.41 -21.66
N THR A 349 -7.26 4.18 -22.91
CA THR A 349 -8.17 3.97 -24.05
C THR A 349 -9.01 2.70 -23.85
N LYS A 350 -8.38 1.60 -23.43
CA LYS A 350 -9.05 0.31 -23.24
C LYS A 350 -10.04 0.33 -22.07
N LEU A 351 -9.77 1.13 -21.05
CA LEU A 351 -10.61 1.28 -19.85
C LEU A 351 -11.60 2.45 -19.94
N GLU A 352 -11.70 3.12 -21.09
CA GLU A 352 -12.62 4.24 -21.32
C GLU A 352 -12.50 5.33 -20.24
N VAL A 353 -11.27 5.77 -19.95
CA VAL A 353 -11.02 6.86 -19.00
C VAL A 353 -10.26 8.00 -19.68
N ILE A 354 -10.51 9.23 -19.23
CA ILE A 354 -9.85 10.43 -19.74
C ILE A 354 -9.06 11.09 -18.62
N PRO A 355 -7.73 11.31 -18.77
CA PRO A 355 -6.95 12.09 -17.82
C PRO A 355 -7.57 13.48 -17.60
N ASP A 356 -7.68 13.88 -16.34
CA ASP A 356 -8.14 15.20 -15.92
C ASP A 356 -7.01 15.91 -15.18
N ASN A 357 -7.21 16.31 -13.93
CA ASN A 357 -6.23 17.08 -13.17
C ASN A 357 -5.20 16.18 -12.47
N PHE A 358 -3.98 16.70 -12.33
CA PHE A 358 -2.95 16.12 -11.47
C PHE A 358 -2.90 16.87 -10.15
N PHE A 359 -2.91 16.12 -9.06
CA PHE A 359 -2.83 16.61 -7.69
C PHE A 359 -1.42 16.37 -7.14
N SER A 360 -0.64 17.44 -6.95
CA SER A 360 0.69 17.36 -6.31
C SER A 360 0.55 17.31 -4.79
N ILE A 361 1.46 16.60 -4.14
CA ILE A 361 1.47 16.47 -2.68
C ILE A 361 2.12 17.72 -2.06
N VAL A 362 1.36 18.38 -1.17
CA VAL A 362 1.84 19.46 -0.29
C VAL A 362 2.36 18.90 1.02
N PHE A 363 1.58 17.98 1.62
CA PHE A 363 1.93 17.30 2.86
C PHE A 363 1.30 15.92 2.89
N SER A 364 2.00 14.90 3.35
CA SER A 364 1.47 13.55 3.50
C SER A 364 1.94 12.92 4.80
N ARG A 365 0.98 12.52 5.63
CA ARG A 365 1.23 11.57 6.71
C ARG A 365 1.00 10.16 6.17
N ILE A 366 2.01 9.32 6.37
CA ILE A 366 1.98 7.91 6.00
C ILE A 366 2.17 7.11 7.27
N SER A 367 1.54 5.94 7.38
CA SER A 367 1.87 4.99 8.45
C SER A 367 3.35 4.66 8.44
N THR A 368 3.89 4.35 9.61
CA THR A 368 5.32 4.20 9.84
C THR A 368 5.91 2.99 9.13
N HIS A 369 5.14 1.91 8.92
CA HIS A 369 5.59 0.67 8.25
C HIS A 369 6.96 0.19 8.77
N ASN A 370 7.04 -0.20 10.05
CA ASN A 370 8.27 -0.77 10.59
C ASN A 370 8.59 -2.14 9.97
N VAL A 371 9.41 -2.16 8.91
CA VAL A 371 9.73 -3.34 8.08
C VAL A 371 11.12 -3.92 8.34
N TYR A 372 11.92 -3.33 9.25
CA TYR A 372 13.32 -3.71 9.47
C TYR A 372 13.58 -5.21 9.58
N HIS A 373 12.67 -5.93 10.23
CA HIS A 373 12.81 -7.36 10.50
C HIS A 373 12.74 -8.26 9.26
N TYR A 374 12.38 -7.70 8.11
CA TYR A 374 12.10 -8.41 6.85
C TYR A 374 12.92 -7.90 5.67
N MET A 375 13.67 -6.81 5.85
CA MET A 375 14.44 -6.21 4.78
C MET A 375 15.84 -6.80 4.70
N ASP A 376 16.35 -6.88 3.48
CA ASP A 376 17.73 -7.28 3.26
C ASP A 376 18.68 -6.15 3.71
N ALA A 377 19.84 -6.52 4.25
CA ALA A 377 20.82 -5.57 4.75
C ALA A 377 21.23 -4.52 3.68
N LYS A 378 21.33 -4.94 2.42
CA LYS A 378 21.60 -4.04 1.30
C LYS A 378 20.48 -3.01 1.09
N GLU A 379 19.22 -3.44 1.15
CA GLU A 379 18.07 -2.55 0.97
C GLU A 379 18.00 -1.53 2.12
N ILE A 380 18.25 -1.96 3.37
CA ILE A 380 18.32 -1.08 4.55
C ILE A 380 19.36 0.03 4.34
N ILE A 381 20.57 -0.33 3.92
CA ILE A 381 21.65 0.65 3.67
C ILE A 381 21.24 1.64 2.56
N GLN A 382 20.64 1.14 1.46
CA GLN A 382 20.23 1.97 0.33
C GLN A 382 19.12 2.98 0.70
N LEU A 383 18.18 2.58 1.55
CA LEU A 383 17.02 3.38 1.93
C LEU A 383 17.32 4.38 3.05
N GLN A 384 18.19 4.02 3.98
CA GLN A 384 18.40 4.83 5.16
C GLN A 384 19.06 6.18 4.81
N PRO A 385 18.57 7.31 5.34
CA PRO A 385 19.23 8.62 5.16
C PRO A 385 20.63 8.70 5.76
N GLY A 386 21.42 9.65 5.29
CA GLY A 386 22.69 10.05 5.90
C GLY A 386 23.93 9.75 5.06
N ASN A 387 25.10 9.89 5.69
CA ASN A 387 26.42 9.73 5.08
C ASN A 387 27.13 8.46 5.58
N ASP A 388 28.39 8.28 5.20
CA ASP A 388 29.22 7.11 5.54
C ASP A 388 29.39 6.88 7.04
N LYS A 389 29.21 7.91 7.86
CA LYS A 389 29.30 7.85 9.33
C LYS A 389 27.95 7.64 10.00
N THR A 390 26.86 7.68 9.25
CA THR A 390 25.52 7.47 9.81
C THR A 390 25.38 6.04 10.31
N ASN A 391 24.84 5.89 11.52
CA ASN A 391 24.53 4.60 12.11
C ASN A 391 23.32 3.97 11.41
N ILE A 392 23.52 2.82 10.80
CA ILE A 392 22.53 1.98 10.14
C ILE A 392 22.02 0.93 11.12
N PHE A 393 20.69 0.76 11.16
CA PHE A 393 20.04 -0.15 12.09
C PHE A 393 19.67 -1.45 11.37
N PHE A 394 20.10 -2.58 11.94
CA PHE A 394 19.78 -3.92 11.44
C PHE A 394 19.09 -4.73 12.54
N PRO A 395 18.16 -5.64 12.18
CA PRO A 395 17.59 -6.56 13.15
C PRO A 395 18.68 -7.48 13.72
N LEU A 396 18.76 -7.59 15.05
CA LEU A 396 19.69 -8.50 15.70
C LEU A 396 19.14 -9.93 15.71
N LYS A 397 19.23 -10.61 14.56
CA LYS A 397 18.83 -12.02 14.39
C LYS A 397 19.96 -12.81 13.76
N THR A 398 20.21 -14.02 14.26
CA THR A 398 21.29 -14.90 13.77
C THR A 398 21.15 -15.28 12.30
N ASN A 399 19.94 -15.30 11.77
CA ASN A 399 19.66 -15.60 10.36
C ASN A 399 19.65 -14.36 9.45
N HIS A 400 19.89 -13.16 9.98
CA HIS A 400 19.98 -11.97 9.16
C HIS A 400 21.37 -11.89 8.53
N LEU A 401 21.43 -11.66 7.22
CA LEU A 401 22.66 -11.73 6.41
C LEU A 401 23.84 -10.97 7.02
N ILE A 402 23.63 -9.76 7.53
CA ILE A 402 24.72 -8.96 8.11
C ILE A 402 25.32 -9.64 9.35
N THR A 403 24.48 -10.28 10.17
CA THR A 403 24.91 -10.98 11.39
C THR A 403 25.63 -12.27 11.03
N GLN A 404 25.16 -12.99 10.01
CA GLN A 404 25.86 -14.17 9.47
C GLN A 404 27.24 -13.80 8.96
N LEU A 405 27.34 -12.81 8.06
CA LEU A 405 28.62 -12.35 7.51
C LEU A 405 29.60 -11.88 8.59
N MET A 406 29.11 -11.23 9.65
CA MET A 406 29.94 -10.84 10.80
C MET A 406 30.52 -12.05 11.53
N VAL A 407 29.74 -13.11 11.73
CA VAL A 407 30.18 -14.35 12.40
C VAL A 407 31.13 -15.12 11.50
N ASP A 408 30.76 -15.34 10.24
CA ASP A 408 31.51 -16.15 9.29
C ASP A 408 32.86 -15.52 8.92
N ASN A 409 32.96 -14.19 8.96
CA ASN A 409 34.19 -13.44 8.65
C ASN A 409 34.81 -12.77 9.89
N TYR A 410 34.53 -13.27 11.10
CA TYR A 410 34.97 -12.65 12.34
C TYR A 410 36.48 -12.36 12.37
N GLU A 411 37.33 -13.32 11.98
CA GLU A 411 38.79 -13.14 12.02
C GLU A 411 39.28 -11.97 11.15
N LYS A 412 38.60 -11.72 10.02
CA LYS A 412 38.91 -10.62 9.10
C LYS A 412 38.36 -9.30 9.62
N LEU A 413 37.19 -9.34 10.27
CA LEU A 413 36.45 -8.17 10.71
C LEU A 413 36.82 -7.70 12.14
N GLN A 414 37.52 -8.51 12.94
CA GLN A 414 37.82 -8.21 14.35
C GLN A 414 38.56 -6.87 14.54
N HIS A 415 39.42 -6.48 13.59
CA HIS A 415 40.17 -5.23 13.64
C HIS A 415 39.27 -3.98 13.59
N PHE A 416 38.03 -4.12 13.13
CA PHE A 416 37.02 -3.04 13.10
C PHE A 416 36.18 -2.98 14.39
N ASN A 417 36.47 -3.82 15.40
CA ASN A 417 35.75 -3.90 16.67
C ASN A 417 34.24 -4.09 16.50
N ILE A 418 33.81 -4.90 15.53
CA ILE A 418 32.39 -5.06 15.16
C ILE A 418 31.53 -5.77 16.22
N ILE A 419 32.14 -6.43 17.22
CA ILE A 419 31.45 -7.08 18.36
C ILE A 419 31.43 -6.15 19.60
N ASP A 420 31.86 -4.90 19.46
CA ASP A 420 31.81 -3.92 20.55
C ASP A 420 30.36 -3.70 21.03
N PRO A 421 30.07 -3.82 22.34
CA PRO A 421 28.75 -3.55 22.93
C PRO A 421 28.12 -2.22 22.50
N LYS A 422 28.91 -1.21 22.12
CA LYS A 422 28.41 0.08 21.61
C LYS A 422 27.56 -0.03 20.35
N TYR A 423 27.76 -1.10 19.56
CA TYR A 423 27.00 -1.35 18.33
C TYR A 423 25.70 -2.13 18.59
N TYR A 424 25.33 -2.38 19.84
CA TYR A 424 24.13 -3.12 20.18
C TYR A 424 23.14 -2.25 20.97
N ASP A 425 22.01 -1.93 20.34
CA ASP A 425 20.88 -1.33 21.04
C ASP A 425 20.08 -2.45 21.73
N LYS A 426 20.37 -2.68 23.00
CA LYS A 426 19.69 -3.69 23.82
C LYS A 426 18.19 -3.41 24.00
N GLN A 427 17.77 -2.14 23.98
CA GLN A 427 16.37 -1.78 24.17
C GLN A 427 15.56 -2.08 22.90
N LYS A 428 16.09 -1.71 21.73
CA LYS A 428 15.44 -1.96 20.44
C LYS A 428 15.72 -3.35 19.88
N LYS A 429 16.66 -4.11 20.46
CA LYS A 429 17.17 -5.40 19.93
C LYS A 429 17.68 -5.25 18.49
N MET A 430 18.45 -4.19 18.26
CA MET A 430 19.00 -3.85 16.95
C MET A 430 20.52 -3.80 17.01
N LEU A 431 21.15 -4.21 15.91
CA LEU A 431 22.55 -3.95 15.62
C LEU A 431 22.65 -2.57 14.96
N VAL A 432 23.57 -1.74 15.44
CA VAL A 432 23.73 -0.34 15.05
C VAL A 432 25.17 -0.15 14.57
N LEU A 433 25.37 -0.13 13.26
CA LEU A 433 26.71 -0.05 12.66
C LEU A 433 26.84 1.21 11.81
N PRO A 434 27.98 1.91 11.82
CA PRO A 434 28.25 2.94 10.83
C PRO A 434 28.09 2.40 9.40
N ARG A 435 27.57 3.22 8.48
CA ARG A 435 27.33 2.83 7.09
C ARG A 435 28.55 2.21 6.43
N HIS A 436 29.72 2.84 6.51
CA HIS A 436 30.95 2.30 5.91
C HIS A 436 31.34 0.92 6.44
N ILE A 437 31.11 0.64 7.74
CA ILE A 437 31.35 -0.69 8.32
C ILE A 437 30.33 -1.69 7.77
N SER A 438 29.06 -1.27 7.65
CA SER A 438 27.98 -2.11 7.12
C SER A 438 28.24 -2.50 5.66
N GLU A 439 28.66 -1.54 4.84
CA GLU A 439 29.04 -1.75 3.43
C GLU A 439 30.27 -2.65 3.31
N LEU A 440 31.26 -2.48 4.18
CA LEU A 440 32.42 -3.36 4.26
C LEU A 440 32.02 -4.80 4.57
N ILE A 441 31.16 -5.02 5.58
CA ILE A 441 30.67 -6.37 5.93
C ILE A 441 29.96 -7.00 4.73
N LEU A 442 29.08 -6.27 4.04
CA LEU A 442 28.38 -6.80 2.87
C LEU A 442 29.30 -7.11 1.68
N SER A 443 30.47 -6.47 1.58
CA SER A 443 31.44 -6.79 0.54
C SER A 443 31.98 -8.22 0.64
N TYR A 444 31.97 -8.81 1.84
CA TYR A 444 32.40 -10.20 2.07
C TYR A 444 31.43 -11.24 1.51
N GLN A 445 30.17 -10.87 1.23
CA GLN A 445 29.20 -11.74 0.55
C GLN A 445 29.70 -12.23 -0.82
N ARG A 446 30.59 -11.45 -1.46
CA ARG A 446 31.08 -11.74 -2.81
C ARG A 446 32.19 -12.80 -2.88
N PHE A 447 32.75 -13.22 -1.75
CA PHE A 447 33.93 -14.10 -1.73
C PHE A 447 33.61 -15.60 -1.61
N ASP A 448 32.35 -15.98 -1.37
CA ASP A 448 31.92 -17.39 -1.30
C ASP A 448 31.19 -17.87 -2.57
N SER A 449 31.20 -17.06 -3.65
CA SER A 449 30.55 -17.35 -4.94
C SER A 449 31.51 -17.57 -6.11
N GLN A 450 32.81 -17.71 -5.84
CA GLN A 450 33.84 -18.18 -6.77
C GLN A 450 34.42 -19.48 -6.24
#